data_AF-A0A4R1R8P8-F1
#
_entry.id   AF-A0A4R1R8P8-F1
#
_cell.length_a   1.000
_cell.length_b   1.000
_cell.length_c   1.000
_cell.angle_alpha   90.00
_cell.angle_beta   90.00
_cell.angle_gamma   90.00
#
_symmetry.space_group_name_H-M   'P 1'
#
loop_
_entity.id
_entity.type
_entity.pdbx_description
1 polymer ?
#
loop_
_entity_poly.entity_id
_entity_poly.type
_entity_poly.pdbx_seq_one_letter_code
_entity_poly.pdbx_strand_id
1 'polypeptide(L)'
;MTGIITPTKNVSMTGDQEIDGLLSGTAWDGTITYAFPTSPTSYSYSGEKDYSFSPISAQQQSAALFFMEQSYGNTANDGFSVEGFTNANFAAGSVDTASVRFAQSWEPETAWAYFPSTGSSGGDIWFGTGYAGTADDYRFPKFGNYAGHTLAHELGHALGLKHGHEPYLGNSAIVPNAHDSLEYTIMTYHTFVGDDETGYKYEHNGAPQTYMMLDIAALQEMYGADYTTNSGDTVYKWKPNEGVTYVNGVAAITPGANRIFATIWDGGGVDTYDLSAYTTSLQIDLRPGAYSVFSQLQLADLGGGPNNGYARGNIFNALLYHDNLASLIENVQAGSGSDTIVGNDVNNTLWGNAGNDSLAGGGGDDTLNGGAGLDRMSGGAGDDTYIVDVA
;
A
#
# COMPACT_ATOMS: atom_id res chain seq x y z
N MET A 1 -19.05 16.32 -18.36
CA MET A 1 -18.16 15.17 -18.16
C MET A 1 -17.74 14.69 -19.53
N THR A 2 -16.44 14.58 -19.77
CA THR A 2 -15.85 14.24 -21.07
C THR A 2 -16.24 12.80 -21.44
N GLY A 3 -16.71 12.58 -22.67
CA GLY A 3 -16.99 11.25 -23.22
C GLY A 3 -15.74 10.59 -23.81
N ILE A 4 -14.61 10.69 -23.12
CA ILE A 4 -13.29 10.27 -23.61
C ILE A 4 -12.94 8.94 -22.94
N ILE A 5 -12.82 7.89 -23.74
CA ILE A 5 -12.19 6.63 -23.32
C ILE A 5 -10.68 6.88 -23.32
N THR A 6 -10.02 6.60 -22.20
CA THR A 6 -8.55 6.74 -22.08
C THR A 6 -7.89 5.73 -23.02
N PRO A 7 -6.92 6.14 -23.87
CA PRO A 7 -6.10 5.20 -24.63
C PRO A 7 -5.33 4.23 -23.73
N THR A 8 -4.79 3.16 -24.31
CA THR A 8 -3.91 2.22 -23.62
C THR A 8 -2.53 2.18 -24.25
N LYS A 9 -1.52 1.84 -23.44
CA LYS A 9 -0.14 1.59 -23.87
C LYS A 9 0.31 0.20 -23.45
N ASN A 10 1.28 -0.35 -24.17
CA ASN A 10 1.95 -1.58 -23.79
C ASN A 10 2.94 -1.30 -22.65
N VAL A 11 2.99 -2.20 -21.68
CA VAL A 11 3.97 -2.19 -20.60
C VAL A 11 5.00 -3.27 -20.90
N SER A 12 6.27 -2.89 -20.97
CA SER A 12 7.37 -3.84 -21.20
C SER A 12 7.82 -4.46 -19.89
N MET A 13 8.34 -5.69 -19.94
CA MET A 13 9.00 -6.30 -18.79
C MET A 13 10.26 -5.50 -18.41
N THR A 14 10.47 -5.35 -17.12
CA THR A 14 11.58 -4.62 -16.49
C THR A 14 12.84 -5.48 -16.40
N GLY A 15 12.68 -6.80 -16.34
CA GLY A 15 13.75 -7.75 -16.02
C GLY A 15 13.87 -8.06 -14.53
N ASP A 16 13.12 -7.36 -13.68
CA ASP A 16 12.92 -7.72 -12.27
C ASP A 16 11.71 -8.66 -12.16
N GLN A 17 11.93 -9.88 -11.69
CA GLN A 17 10.89 -10.89 -11.60
C GLN A 17 9.78 -10.52 -10.60
N GLU A 18 10.09 -9.77 -9.53
CA GLU A 18 9.10 -9.38 -8.52
C GLU A 18 8.09 -8.40 -9.11
N ILE A 19 8.58 -7.45 -9.90
CA ILE A 19 7.76 -6.47 -10.60
C ILE A 19 7.06 -7.10 -11.80
N ASP A 20 7.81 -7.83 -12.65
CA ASP A 20 7.29 -8.47 -13.86
C ASP A 20 6.20 -9.50 -13.53
N GLY A 21 6.26 -10.11 -12.33
CA GLY A 21 5.23 -10.97 -11.78
C GLY A 21 3.87 -10.30 -11.58
N LEU A 22 3.78 -8.97 -11.64
CA LEU A 22 2.55 -8.20 -11.45
C LEU A 22 2.08 -7.48 -12.72
N LEU A 23 2.84 -7.48 -13.81
CA LEU A 23 2.46 -6.73 -15.02
C LEU A 23 1.49 -7.54 -15.91
N SER A 24 0.29 -7.01 -16.20
CA SER A 24 -0.60 -7.63 -17.21
C SER A 24 -0.10 -7.42 -18.65
N GLY A 25 0.77 -6.43 -18.87
CA GLY A 25 1.29 -6.02 -20.18
C GLY A 25 0.58 -4.82 -20.81
N THR A 26 -0.48 -4.29 -20.18
CA THR A 26 -1.21 -3.10 -20.64
C THR A 26 -1.46 -2.14 -19.49
N ALA A 27 -1.44 -0.83 -19.79
CA ALA A 27 -1.76 0.25 -18.86
C ALA A 27 -2.53 1.35 -19.58
N TRP A 28 -3.20 2.23 -18.84
CA TRP A 28 -3.81 3.42 -19.42
C TRP A 28 -2.75 4.44 -19.87
N ASP A 29 -3.05 5.21 -20.91
CA ASP A 29 -2.18 6.23 -21.49
C ASP A 29 -2.89 7.58 -21.56
N GLY A 30 -2.75 8.36 -20.48
CA GLY A 30 -3.39 9.66 -20.28
C GLY A 30 -4.24 9.70 -19.01
N THR A 31 -5.09 10.73 -18.89
CA THR A 31 -6.01 10.87 -17.74
C THR A 31 -6.95 9.67 -17.66
N ILE A 32 -6.93 8.96 -16.53
CA ILE A 32 -7.79 7.82 -16.23
C ILE A 32 -9.13 8.38 -15.74
N THR A 33 -10.17 8.24 -16.55
CA THR A 33 -11.49 8.73 -16.13
C THR A 33 -12.20 7.67 -15.29
N TYR A 34 -12.82 8.06 -14.18
CA TYR A 34 -13.60 7.15 -13.35
C TYR A 34 -15.07 7.57 -13.24
N ALA A 35 -15.97 6.61 -13.01
CA ALA A 35 -17.37 6.93 -12.70
C ALA A 35 -18.02 5.86 -11.81
N PHE A 36 -19.15 6.25 -11.20
CA PHE A 36 -19.98 5.37 -10.36
C PHE A 36 -21.38 5.25 -10.98
N PRO A 37 -21.59 4.39 -11.99
CA PRO A 37 -22.88 4.24 -12.65
C PRO A 37 -24.01 3.84 -11.68
N THR A 38 -25.19 4.42 -11.89
CA THR A 38 -26.41 4.12 -11.11
C THR A 38 -27.47 3.36 -11.91
N SER A 39 -27.19 3.09 -13.19
CA SER A 39 -28.08 2.37 -14.09
C SER A 39 -27.29 1.33 -14.89
N PRO A 40 -27.84 0.11 -15.11
CA PRO A 40 -27.19 -0.89 -15.97
C PRO A 40 -27.08 -0.41 -17.42
N THR A 41 -27.88 0.57 -17.85
CA THR A 41 -27.81 1.13 -19.22
C THR A 41 -26.51 1.88 -19.51
N SER A 42 -25.73 2.22 -18.48
CA SER A 42 -24.43 2.87 -18.63
C SER A 42 -23.35 1.91 -19.16
N TYR A 43 -23.65 0.60 -19.16
CA TYR A 43 -22.82 -0.46 -19.71
C TYR A 43 -23.43 -0.94 -21.04
N SER A 44 -22.68 -0.78 -22.13
CA SER A 44 -23.19 -1.04 -23.49
C SER A 44 -23.09 -2.51 -23.94
N TYR A 45 -22.40 -3.35 -23.17
CA TYR A 45 -22.17 -4.77 -23.42
C TYR A 45 -22.98 -5.65 -22.48
N SER A 46 -23.37 -6.85 -22.92
CA SER A 46 -24.08 -7.85 -22.10
C SER A 46 -23.15 -8.51 -21.07
N GLY A 47 -23.70 -9.01 -19.96
CA GLY A 47 -22.93 -9.63 -18.88
C GLY A 47 -23.45 -9.18 -17.53
N GLU A 48 -22.57 -8.65 -16.69
CA GLU A 48 -22.79 -8.40 -15.26
C GLU A 48 -23.96 -7.47 -15.01
N LYS A 49 -24.10 -6.46 -15.88
CA LYS A 49 -25.21 -5.49 -15.83
C LYS A 49 -26.59 -6.15 -15.94
N ASP A 50 -26.68 -7.34 -16.53
CA ASP A 50 -27.93 -8.07 -16.77
C ASP A 50 -28.33 -8.95 -15.57
N TYR A 51 -27.44 -9.10 -14.58
CA TYR A 51 -27.62 -9.94 -13.40
C TYR A 51 -27.75 -9.12 -12.12
N SER A 52 -28.97 -8.60 -11.86
CA SER A 52 -29.29 -7.87 -10.62
C SER A 52 -28.35 -6.70 -10.33
N PHE A 53 -28.10 -5.86 -11.34
CA PHE A 53 -27.30 -4.65 -11.21
C PHE A 53 -27.68 -3.80 -9.98
N SER A 54 -26.67 -3.33 -9.26
CA SER A 54 -26.80 -2.30 -8.24
C SER A 54 -25.62 -1.32 -8.31
N PRO A 55 -25.83 -0.03 -8.03
CA PRO A 55 -24.70 0.87 -7.78
C PRO A 55 -23.88 0.40 -6.57
N ILE A 56 -22.61 0.80 -6.52
CA ILE A 56 -21.78 0.67 -5.31
C ILE A 56 -22.25 1.63 -4.21
N SER A 57 -21.99 1.29 -2.95
CA SER A 57 -22.35 2.11 -1.79
C SER A 57 -21.53 3.41 -1.72
N ALA A 58 -21.98 4.37 -0.91
CA ALA A 58 -21.21 5.59 -0.66
C ALA A 58 -19.83 5.29 -0.02
N GLN A 59 -19.75 4.27 0.84
CA GLN A 59 -18.51 3.83 1.46
C GLN A 59 -17.55 3.21 0.44
N GLN A 60 -18.06 2.44 -0.53
CA GLN A 60 -17.25 1.96 -1.66
C GLN A 60 -16.72 3.13 -2.51
N GLN A 61 -17.56 4.13 -2.78
CA GLN A 61 -17.12 5.33 -3.53
C GLN A 61 -16.01 6.07 -2.77
N SER A 62 -16.16 6.26 -1.45
CA SER A 62 -15.13 6.88 -0.61
C SER A 62 -13.82 6.08 -0.59
N ALA A 63 -13.88 4.75 -0.48
CA ALA A 63 -12.69 3.91 -0.50
C ALA A 63 -12.00 3.92 -1.87
N ALA A 64 -12.77 3.85 -2.97
CA ALA A 64 -12.22 3.97 -4.32
C ALA A 64 -11.53 5.31 -4.54
N LEU A 65 -12.14 6.41 -4.09
CA LEU A 65 -11.53 7.74 -4.20
C LEU A 65 -10.27 7.86 -3.35
N PHE A 66 -10.24 7.30 -2.14
CA PHE A 66 -9.03 7.27 -1.31
C PHE A 66 -7.86 6.56 -2.03
N PHE A 67 -8.12 5.41 -2.66
CA PHE A 67 -7.05 4.67 -3.35
C PHE A 67 -6.66 5.27 -4.70
N MET A 68 -7.52 6.05 -5.35
CA MET A 68 -7.22 6.65 -6.65
C MET A 68 -6.62 8.05 -6.53
N GLU A 69 -7.25 8.95 -5.76
CA GLU A 69 -7.11 10.39 -5.90
C GLU A 69 -6.40 11.06 -4.72
N GLN A 70 -5.33 11.81 -4.98
CA GLN A 70 -4.74 12.71 -3.97
C GLN A 70 -5.72 13.84 -3.61
N SER A 71 -6.55 14.25 -4.56
CA SER A 71 -7.49 15.36 -4.36
C SER A 71 -8.65 15.02 -3.41
N TYR A 72 -8.81 13.74 -3.04
CA TYR A 72 -9.87 13.26 -2.17
C TYR A 72 -9.43 13.09 -0.72
N GLY A 73 -10.24 13.61 0.21
CA GLY A 73 -9.95 13.52 1.63
C GLY A 73 -9.07 14.69 2.07
N ASN A 74 -7.95 14.39 2.72
CA ASN A 74 -7.02 15.41 3.19
C ASN A 74 -5.59 15.01 2.81
N THR A 75 -4.67 15.97 2.81
CA THR A 75 -3.30 15.77 2.31
C THR A 75 -2.50 14.67 3.03
N ALA A 76 -2.91 14.25 4.23
CA ALA A 76 -2.31 13.09 4.91
C ALA A 76 -2.58 11.77 4.18
N ASN A 77 -3.57 11.74 3.28
CA ASN A 77 -3.94 10.57 2.49
C ASN A 77 -3.09 10.40 1.24
N ASP A 78 -2.44 11.48 0.78
CA ASP A 78 -1.90 11.59 -0.58
C ASP A 78 -0.91 10.46 -0.88
N GLY A 79 0.07 10.21 0.00
CA GLY A 79 1.06 9.13 -0.14
C GLY A 79 0.50 7.69 -0.11
N PHE A 80 -0.81 7.50 0.06
CA PHE A 80 -1.48 6.18 0.05
C PHE A 80 -2.38 5.95 -1.18
N SER A 81 -2.46 6.93 -2.09
CA SER A 81 -3.26 6.88 -3.31
C SER A 81 -2.40 6.63 -4.55
N VAL A 82 -2.98 6.06 -5.60
CA VAL A 82 -2.27 5.80 -6.87
C VAL A 82 -1.75 7.09 -7.50
N GLU A 83 -2.50 8.19 -7.47
CA GLU A 83 -1.95 9.50 -7.84
C GLU A 83 -0.79 9.89 -6.92
N GLY A 84 -0.87 9.59 -5.62
CA GLY A 84 0.18 9.87 -4.63
C GLY A 84 1.55 9.30 -4.96
N PHE A 85 1.56 8.02 -5.32
CA PHE A 85 2.81 7.30 -5.56
C PHE A 85 3.13 7.12 -7.05
N THR A 86 2.31 7.64 -7.97
CA THR A 86 2.57 7.60 -9.42
C THR A 86 2.16 8.87 -10.15
N ASN A 87 2.67 9.11 -11.37
CA ASN A 87 2.18 10.20 -12.23
C ASN A 87 0.89 9.84 -12.99
N ALA A 88 0.14 8.81 -12.55
CA ALA A 88 -1.22 8.63 -13.02
C ALA A 88 -2.05 9.85 -12.63
N ASN A 89 -3.07 10.17 -13.41
CA ASN A 89 -3.96 11.29 -13.14
C ASN A 89 -5.39 10.83 -13.36
N PHE A 90 -6.21 10.94 -12.33
CA PHE A 90 -7.60 10.56 -12.33
C PHE A 90 -8.49 11.80 -12.53
N ALA A 91 -9.69 11.55 -13.07
CA ALA A 91 -10.71 12.59 -13.17
C ALA A 91 -12.10 11.97 -13.27
N ALA A 92 -13.09 12.65 -12.71
CA ALA A 92 -14.48 12.24 -12.87
C ALA A 92 -14.88 12.25 -14.37
N GLY A 93 -15.24 11.07 -14.87
CA GLY A 93 -15.69 10.82 -16.24
C GLY A 93 -17.21 10.72 -16.39
N SER A 94 -17.66 10.49 -17.62
CA SER A 94 -19.07 10.18 -17.87
C SER A 94 -19.38 8.74 -17.46
N VAL A 95 -20.52 8.51 -16.80
CA VAL A 95 -20.98 7.16 -16.39
C VAL A 95 -21.07 6.16 -17.55
N ASP A 96 -21.24 6.63 -18.78
CA ASP A 96 -21.39 5.77 -19.97
C ASP A 96 -20.06 5.39 -20.62
N THR A 97 -18.96 6.09 -20.32
CA THR A 97 -17.71 6.01 -21.10
C THR A 97 -16.43 6.14 -20.29
N ALA A 98 -16.52 6.33 -18.97
CA ALA A 98 -15.34 6.39 -18.11
C ALA A 98 -14.53 5.09 -18.21
N SER A 99 -13.21 5.23 -18.14
CA SER A 99 -12.25 4.12 -18.29
C SER A 99 -12.27 3.16 -17.10
N VAL A 100 -12.62 3.64 -15.91
CA VAL A 100 -12.80 2.81 -14.71
C VAL A 100 -14.21 3.05 -14.16
N ARG A 101 -15.03 2.00 -14.10
CA ARG A 101 -16.40 2.10 -13.57
C ARG A 101 -16.66 1.02 -12.56
N PHE A 102 -17.39 1.37 -11.50
CA PHE A 102 -17.64 0.49 -10.39
C PHE A 102 -19.13 0.16 -10.29
N ALA A 103 -19.48 -1.11 -10.17
CA ALA A 103 -20.84 -1.57 -9.94
C ALA A 103 -20.89 -2.88 -9.14
N GLN A 104 -22.10 -3.26 -8.74
CA GLN A 104 -22.38 -4.56 -8.14
C GLN A 104 -23.32 -5.37 -9.03
N SER A 105 -23.16 -6.69 -9.02
CA SER A 105 -24.07 -7.63 -9.69
C SER A 105 -24.05 -8.99 -9.00
N TRP A 106 -24.93 -9.90 -9.42
CA TRP A 106 -24.97 -11.28 -8.95
C TRP A 106 -24.05 -12.22 -9.73
N GLU A 107 -23.41 -11.73 -10.80
CA GLU A 107 -22.60 -12.59 -11.67
C GLU A 107 -21.26 -12.99 -11.01
N PRO A 108 -20.49 -12.07 -10.40
CA PRO A 108 -19.33 -12.44 -9.60
C PRO A 108 -19.72 -13.17 -8.31
N GLU A 109 -19.06 -14.30 -8.05
CA GLU A 109 -19.14 -14.97 -6.74
C GLU A 109 -18.49 -14.11 -5.66
N THR A 110 -17.36 -13.46 -5.99
CA THR A 110 -16.62 -12.51 -5.15
C THR A 110 -16.61 -11.12 -5.80
N ALA A 111 -15.58 -10.80 -6.58
CA ALA A 111 -15.46 -9.60 -7.40
C ALA A 111 -14.51 -9.91 -8.57
N TRP A 112 -14.51 -9.05 -9.59
CA TRP A 112 -13.47 -9.04 -10.62
C TRP A 112 -13.38 -7.66 -11.28
N ALA A 113 -12.30 -7.45 -12.02
CA ALA A 113 -12.15 -6.31 -12.89
C ALA A 113 -11.62 -6.69 -14.28
N TYR A 114 -11.91 -5.85 -15.25
CA TYR A 114 -11.32 -5.93 -16.58
C TYR A 114 -10.04 -5.10 -16.64
N PHE A 115 -8.98 -5.66 -17.22
CA PHE A 115 -7.74 -4.93 -17.48
C PHE A 115 -7.94 -3.68 -18.35
N PRO A 116 -6.97 -2.74 -18.36
CA PRO A 116 -6.95 -1.59 -19.25
C PRO A 116 -7.17 -2.00 -20.71
N SER A 117 -8.25 -1.49 -21.31
CA SER A 117 -8.63 -1.77 -22.70
C SER A 117 -9.54 -0.67 -23.22
N THR A 118 -9.39 -0.29 -24.49
CA THR A 118 -10.32 0.65 -25.13
C THR A 118 -11.67 0.00 -25.48
N GLY A 119 -11.84 -1.29 -25.19
CA GLY A 119 -13.11 -1.99 -25.32
C GLY A 119 -14.16 -1.49 -24.33
N SER A 120 -15.43 -1.78 -24.59
CA SER A 120 -16.55 -1.25 -23.82
C SER A 120 -16.61 -1.67 -22.35
N SER A 121 -15.89 -2.72 -21.97
CA SER A 121 -15.80 -3.23 -20.59
C SER A 121 -14.45 -2.96 -19.92
N GLY A 122 -13.46 -2.42 -20.66
CA GLY A 122 -12.11 -2.23 -20.13
C GLY A 122 -12.12 -1.35 -18.88
N GLY A 123 -11.42 -1.78 -17.83
CA GLY A 123 -11.37 -1.12 -16.51
C GLY A 123 -12.65 -1.16 -15.68
N ASP A 124 -13.71 -1.84 -16.12
CA ASP A 124 -14.88 -2.03 -15.28
C ASP A 124 -14.58 -2.97 -14.11
N ILE A 125 -15.08 -2.62 -12.94
CA ILE A 125 -14.95 -3.34 -11.68
C ILE A 125 -16.33 -3.73 -11.20
N TRP A 126 -16.52 -5.03 -10.97
CA TRP A 126 -17.78 -5.62 -10.54
C TRP A 126 -17.60 -6.34 -9.20
N PHE A 127 -18.37 -5.91 -8.20
CA PHE A 127 -18.45 -6.61 -6.92
C PHE A 127 -19.70 -7.50 -6.88
N GLY A 128 -19.52 -8.75 -6.50
CA GLY A 128 -20.58 -9.70 -6.23
C GLY A 128 -21.42 -9.27 -5.03
N THR A 129 -22.66 -9.74 -4.94
CA THR A 129 -23.52 -9.45 -3.78
C THR A 129 -23.61 -10.61 -2.79
N GLY A 130 -22.81 -11.67 -2.96
CA GLY A 130 -22.86 -12.89 -2.14
C GLY A 130 -22.62 -12.64 -0.65
N TYR A 131 -21.80 -11.65 -0.31
CA TYR A 131 -21.47 -11.29 1.07
C TYR A 131 -22.44 -10.32 1.73
N ALA A 132 -23.52 -9.91 1.07
CA ALA A 132 -24.46 -8.94 1.61
C ALA A 132 -25.03 -9.37 2.97
N GLY A 133 -24.83 -8.55 4.00
CA GLY A 133 -25.26 -8.83 5.38
C GLY A 133 -24.30 -9.69 6.22
N THR A 134 -23.16 -10.09 5.65
CA THR A 134 -22.08 -10.77 6.39
C THR A 134 -21.04 -9.75 6.89
N ALA A 135 -20.01 -10.21 7.60
CA ALA A 135 -18.90 -9.36 8.01
C ALA A 135 -18.09 -8.82 6.80
N ASP A 136 -18.09 -9.57 5.69
CA ASP A 136 -17.29 -9.32 4.49
C ASP A 136 -18.07 -8.58 3.40
N ASP A 137 -19.19 -7.96 3.77
CA ASP A 137 -20.07 -7.23 2.87
C ASP A 137 -19.33 -6.06 2.19
N TYR A 138 -19.16 -6.17 0.86
CA TYR A 138 -18.44 -5.18 0.05
C TYR A 138 -18.98 -3.76 0.13
N ARG A 139 -20.22 -3.56 0.60
CA ARG A 139 -20.79 -2.23 0.80
C ARG A 139 -20.18 -1.48 1.98
N PHE A 140 -19.39 -2.14 2.82
CA PHE A 140 -18.77 -1.58 4.03
C PHE A 140 -17.24 -1.78 4.06
N PRO A 141 -16.51 -1.27 3.05
CA PRO A 141 -15.05 -1.30 3.09
C PRO A 141 -14.52 -0.46 4.26
N LYS A 142 -13.46 -0.97 4.88
CA LYS A 142 -12.70 -0.30 5.95
C LYS A 142 -11.23 -0.66 5.78
N PHE A 143 -10.34 0.19 6.29
CA PHE A 143 -8.92 -0.14 6.37
C PHE A 143 -8.72 -1.38 7.24
N GLY A 144 -8.16 -2.42 6.63
CA GLY A 144 -7.86 -3.71 7.24
C GLY A 144 -8.92 -4.79 7.07
N ASN A 145 -10.10 -4.53 6.48
CA ASN A 145 -11.09 -5.58 6.24
C ASN A 145 -11.06 -6.12 4.80
N TYR A 146 -11.66 -7.30 4.60
CA TYR A 146 -11.71 -7.96 3.29
C TYR A 146 -12.37 -7.11 2.20
N ALA A 147 -13.42 -6.35 2.55
CA ALA A 147 -14.09 -5.48 1.59
C ALA A 147 -13.21 -4.33 1.08
N GLY A 148 -12.41 -3.70 1.95
CA GLY A 148 -11.45 -2.67 1.57
C GLY A 148 -10.29 -3.24 0.75
N HIS A 149 -9.75 -4.39 1.17
CA HIS A 149 -8.71 -5.11 0.44
C HIS A 149 -9.18 -5.50 -0.97
N THR A 150 -10.36 -6.12 -1.10
CA THR A 150 -10.91 -6.51 -2.41
C THR A 150 -11.10 -5.30 -3.33
N LEU A 151 -11.58 -4.18 -2.79
CA LEU A 151 -11.73 -2.96 -3.59
C LEU A 151 -10.40 -2.46 -4.17
N ALA A 152 -9.34 -2.44 -3.36
CA ALA A 152 -8.01 -2.06 -3.82
C ALA A 152 -7.43 -3.08 -4.81
N HIS A 153 -7.65 -4.37 -4.56
CA HIS A 153 -7.23 -5.45 -5.45
C HIS A 153 -7.85 -5.33 -6.85
N GLU A 154 -9.17 -5.18 -6.93
CA GLU A 154 -9.85 -5.02 -8.23
C GLU A 154 -9.49 -3.72 -8.94
N LEU A 155 -9.23 -2.65 -8.18
CA LEU A 155 -8.68 -1.43 -8.74
C LEU A 155 -7.29 -1.68 -9.35
N GLY A 156 -6.43 -2.47 -8.69
CA GLY A 156 -5.14 -2.90 -9.23
C GLY A 156 -5.27 -3.56 -10.60
N HIS A 157 -6.21 -4.49 -10.75
CA HIS A 157 -6.55 -5.10 -12.05
C HIS A 157 -7.01 -4.08 -13.09
N ALA A 158 -7.94 -3.18 -12.74
CA ALA A 158 -8.41 -2.13 -13.64
C ALA A 158 -7.31 -1.14 -14.06
N LEU A 159 -6.21 -1.08 -13.31
CA LEU A 159 -5.01 -0.29 -13.60
C LEU A 159 -3.91 -1.08 -14.30
N GLY A 160 -4.04 -2.40 -14.44
CA GLY A 160 -3.12 -3.24 -15.21
C GLY A 160 -2.27 -4.20 -14.39
N LEU A 161 -2.43 -4.28 -13.08
CA LEU A 161 -1.76 -5.29 -12.25
C LEU A 161 -2.44 -6.65 -12.42
N LYS A 162 -1.71 -7.73 -12.69
CA LYS A 162 -2.23 -9.11 -12.67
C LYS A 162 -2.02 -9.76 -11.30
N HIS A 163 -2.58 -10.95 -11.11
CA HIS A 163 -2.25 -11.75 -9.94
C HIS A 163 -0.76 -12.08 -9.87
N GLY A 164 -0.18 -11.97 -8.66
CA GLY A 164 1.25 -12.21 -8.44
C GLY A 164 1.66 -13.69 -8.56
N HIS A 165 0.79 -14.61 -8.13
CA HIS A 165 1.08 -16.05 -7.99
C HIS A 165 0.86 -16.86 -9.27
N GLU A 166 0.14 -16.33 -10.26
CA GLU A 166 -0.23 -17.08 -11.47
C GLU A 166 0.23 -16.39 -12.78
N PRO A 167 0.56 -17.18 -13.83
CA PRO A 167 0.89 -16.64 -15.13
C PRO A 167 -0.35 -16.05 -15.82
N TYR A 168 -0.14 -15.06 -16.68
CA TYR A 168 -1.18 -14.46 -17.51
C TYR A 168 -0.85 -14.59 -19.00
N LEU A 169 -1.86 -14.43 -19.87
CA LEU A 169 -1.67 -14.53 -21.31
C LEU A 169 -0.63 -13.50 -21.80
N GLY A 170 0.50 -13.99 -22.31
CA GLY A 170 1.61 -13.14 -22.78
C GLY A 170 2.61 -12.75 -21.70
N ASN A 171 2.36 -13.07 -20.43
CA ASN A 171 3.31 -12.91 -19.33
C ASN A 171 3.33 -14.16 -18.43
N SER A 172 4.36 -14.99 -18.56
CA SER A 172 4.53 -16.18 -17.71
C SER A 172 5.26 -15.91 -16.39
N ALA A 173 5.70 -14.67 -16.13
CA ALA A 173 6.36 -14.32 -14.88
C ALA A 173 5.36 -14.33 -13.72
N ILE A 174 5.84 -14.78 -12.58
CA ILE A 174 5.14 -14.76 -11.30
C ILE A 174 6.09 -14.20 -10.25
N VAL A 175 5.52 -13.57 -9.23
CA VAL A 175 6.25 -13.10 -8.05
C VAL A 175 6.96 -14.31 -7.42
N PRO A 176 8.26 -14.21 -7.09
CA PRO A 176 8.98 -15.30 -6.44
C PRO A 176 8.31 -15.73 -5.13
N ASN A 177 8.26 -17.03 -4.85
CA ASN A 177 7.60 -17.59 -3.67
C ASN A 177 8.01 -16.94 -2.33
N ALA A 178 9.23 -16.39 -2.24
CA ALA A 178 9.70 -15.72 -1.03
C ALA A 178 8.99 -14.39 -0.75
N HIS A 179 8.39 -13.78 -1.77
CA HIS A 179 7.68 -12.51 -1.75
C HIS A 179 6.23 -12.63 -2.24
N ASP A 180 5.75 -13.85 -2.44
CA ASP A 180 4.36 -14.13 -2.80
C ASP A 180 3.51 -14.21 -1.54
N SER A 181 3.18 -13.04 -0.98
CA SER A 181 2.22 -12.88 0.11
C SER A 181 1.65 -11.47 0.17
N LEU A 182 0.58 -11.30 0.95
CA LEU A 182 0.00 -9.99 1.28
C LEU A 182 0.96 -9.01 1.97
N GLU A 183 2.13 -9.48 2.42
CA GLU A 183 3.17 -8.61 2.97
C GLU A 183 3.92 -7.82 1.89
N TYR A 184 3.76 -8.20 0.62
CA TYR A 184 4.50 -7.66 -0.51
C TYR A 184 3.60 -7.14 -1.64
N THR A 185 2.48 -7.81 -1.89
CA THR A 185 1.49 -7.44 -2.91
C THR A 185 0.08 -7.79 -2.46
N ILE A 186 -0.88 -6.90 -2.66
CA ILE A 186 -2.30 -7.21 -2.46
C ILE A 186 -2.88 -8.04 -3.61
N MET A 187 -2.13 -8.22 -4.70
CA MET A 187 -2.58 -8.93 -5.90
C MET A 187 -2.36 -10.44 -5.82
N THR A 188 -1.99 -10.99 -4.67
CA THR A 188 -1.87 -12.44 -4.48
C THR A 188 -2.99 -13.02 -3.62
N TYR A 189 -3.31 -14.29 -3.83
CA TYR A 189 -4.23 -15.06 -2.99
C TYR A 189 -3.51 -15.76 -1.82
N HIS A 190 -2.18 -15.68 -1.77
CA HIS A 190 -1.39 -16.17 -0.65
C HIS A 190 -1.43 -15.18 0.51
N THR A 191 -2.04 -15.57 1.62
CA THR A 191 -2.13 -14.73 2.84
C THR A 191 -0.74 -14.46 3.44
N PHE A 192 0.12 -15.47 3.41
CA PHE A 192 1.49 -15.46 3.94
C PHE A 192 2.39 -16.30 3.02
N VAL A 193 3.71 -16.14 3.15
CA VAL A 193 4.68 -16.93 2.35
C VAL A 193 4.48 -18.43 2.59
N GLY A 194 4.23 -19.17 1.51
CA GLY A 194 3.99 -20.62 1.55
C GLY A 194 2.55 -21.04 1.89
N ASP A 195 1.59 -20.13 1.74
CA ASP A 195 0.16 -20.43 1.81
C ASP A 195 -0.30 -21.36 0.65
N ASP A 196 -1.53 -21.86 0.69
CA ASP A 196 -2.07 -22.86 -0.27
C ASP A 196 -3.17 -22.33 -1.21
N GLU A 197 -3.37 -21.02 -1.24
CA GLU A 197 -4.34 -20.31 -2.09
C GLU A 197 -5.82 -20.67 -1.83
N THR A 198 -6.15 -21.33 -0.71
CA THR A 198 -7.56 -21.74 -0.42
C THR A 198 -8.44 -20.63 0.17
N GLY A 199 -8.12 -19.38 -0.14
CA GLY A 199 -8.76 -18.17 0.38
C GLY A 199 -7.96 -17.53 1.52
N TYR A 200 -8.24 -16.24 1.77
CA TYR A 200 -7.50 -15.49 2.78
C TYR A 200 -7.76 -15.98 4.21
N LYS A 201 -6.68 -16.10 4.98
CA LYS A 201 -6.68 -16.69 6.33
C LYS A 201 -6.54 -15.66 7.46
N TYR A 202 -6.36 -14.39 7.11
CA TYR A 202 -6.16 -13.33 8.09
C TYR A 202 -7.40 -13.10 8.97
N GLU A 203 -7.20 -12.54 10.16
CA GLU A 203 -8.29 -12.10 11.03
C GLU A 203 -9.12 -10.98 10.37
N HIS A 204 -10.37 -10.81 10.79
CA HIS A 204 -11.34 -9.93 10.12
C HIS A 204 -10.87 -8.49 9.80
N ASN A 205 -10.00 -7.90 10.62
CA ASN A 205 -9.42 -6.56 10.41
C ASN A 205 -7.88 -6.61 10.22
N GLY A 206 -7.35 -7.72 9.71
CA GLY A 206 -5.93 -7.98 9.49
C GLY A 206 -5.47 -7.94 8.02
N ALA A 207 -6.30 -7.44 7.10
CA ALA A 207 -5.90 -7.26 5.71
C ALA A 207 -4.94 -6.06 5.55
N PRO A 208 -4.18 -5.98 4.44
CA PRO A 208 -3.45 -4.77 4.07
C PRO A 208 -4.38 -3.54 3.99
N GLN A 209 -3.85 -2.40 4.39
CA GLN A 209 -4.57 -1.12 4.45
C GLN A 209 -4.28 -0.23 3.24
N THR A 210 -3.23 -0.56 2.48
CA THR A 210 -2.71 0.18 1.33
C THR A 210 -2.32 -0.82 0.23
N TYR A 211 -1.99 -0.31 -0.95
CA TYR A 211 -1.11 -1.04 -1.86
C TYR A 211 0.22 -1.33 -1.15
N MET A 212 0.79 -2.51 -1.40
CA MET A 212 2.04 -2.95 -0.79
C MET A 212 3.22 -2.65 -1.71
N MET A 213 4.45 -2.84 -1.22
CA MET A 213 5.67 -2.36 -1.90
C MET A 213 5.79 -2.80 -3.37
N LEU A 214 5.39 -4.04 -3.72
CA LEU A 214 5.49 -4.52 -5.10
C LEU A 214 4.37 -3.98 -5.98
N ASP A 215 3.19 -3.72 -5.40
CA ASP A 215 2.08 -3.07 -6.12
C ASP A 215 2.48 -1.64 -6.50
N ILE A 216 3.06 -0.90 -5.55
CA ILE A 216 3.56 0.46 -5.75
C ILE A 216 4.63 0.44 -6.83
N ALA A 217 5.65 -0.41 -6.72
CA ALA A 217 6.73 -0.51 -7.71
C ALA A 217 6.19 -0.84 -9.12
N ALA A 218 5.29 -1.82 -9.25
CA ALA A 218 4.71 -2.19 -10.53
C ALA A 218 3.84 -1.06 -11.13
N LEU A 219 3.06 -0.34 -10.31
CA LEU A 219 2.30 0.81 -10.78
C LEU A 219 3.22 1.97 -11.18
N GLN A 220 4.34 2.17 -10.50
CA GLN A 220 5.36 3.16 -10.87
C GLN A 220 6.03 2.83 -12.20
N GLU A 221 6.25 1.56 -12.54
CA GLU A 221 6.72 1.17 -13.87
C GLU A 221 5.68 1.44 -14.96
N MET A 222 4.39 1.33 -14.63
CA MET A 222 3.31 1.64 -15.58
C MET A 222 3.10 3.14 -15.77
N TYR A 223 3.18 3.93 -14.71
CA TYR A 223 2.70 5.32 -14.69
C TYR A 223 3.79 6.35 -14.34
N GLY A 224 5.00 5.90 -13.97
CA GLY A 224 6.09 6.70 -13.42
C GLY A 224 5.86 7.04 -11.94
N ALA A 225 6.90 7.10 -11.11
CA ALA A 225 6.78 7.56 -9.72
C ALA A 225 6.53 9.06 -9.58
N ASP A 226 5.68 9.48 -8.64
CA ASP A 226 5.42 10.88 -8.29
C ASP A 226 6.21 11.29 -7.04
N TYR A 227 7.24 12.12 -7.26
CA TYR A 227 8.09 12.69 -6.20
C TYR A 227 7.60 14.07 -5.73
N THR A 228 6.41 14.51 -6.13
CA THR A 228 5.82 15.78 -5.67
C THR A 228 4.90 15.59 -4.46
N THR A 229 4.39 14.38 -4.25
CA THR A 229 3.62 14.01 -3.06
C THR A 229 4.50 13.96 -1.83
N ASN A 230 4.07 14.59 -0.73
CA ASN A 230 4.83 14.68 0.52
C ASN A 230 6.28 15.18 0.37
N SER A 231 6.62 15.90 -0.71
CA SER A 231 8.01 16.22 -1.09
C SER A 231 8.80 17.21 -0.20
N GLY A 232 8.36 17.44 1.03
CA GLY A 232 9.10 18.16 2.06
C GLY A 232 8.93 17.45 3.40
N ASP A 233 9.63 17.91 4.43
CA ASP A 233 9.73 17.21 5.71
C ASP A 233 8.36 16.71 6.26
N THR A 234 8.22 15.39 6.30
CA THR A 234 7.00 14.70 6.69
C THR A 234 7.19 13.90 7.97
N VAL A 235 6.27 14.05 8.91
CA VAL A 235 6.26 13.27 10.16
C VAL A 235 5.16 12.21 10.10
N TYR A 236 5.59 10.95 10.09
CA TYR A 236 4.73 9.78 10.21
C TYR A 236 4.67 9.33 11.67
N LYS A 237 3.45 9.12 12.17
CA LYS A 237 3.20 8.72 13.56
C LYS A 237 2.09 7.69 13.65
N TRP A 238 2.21 6.78 14.61
CA TRP A 238 1.20 5.76 14.86
C TRP A 238 0.72 5.77 16.30
N LYS A 239 -0.55 5.47 16.52
CA LYS A 239 -1.16 5.42 17.86
C LYS A 239 -1.13 3.99 18.42
N PRO A 240 -0.36 3.68 19.48
CA PRO A 240 -0.09 2.29 19.92
C PRO A 240 -1.31 1.41 20.24
N ASN A 241 -2.42 2.03 20.66
CA ASN A 241 -3.63 1.32 21.10
C ASN A 241 -4.78 1.36 20.09
N GLU A 242 -4.59 2.05 18.96
CA GLU A 242 -5.65 2.23 17.95
C GLU A 242 -5.19 1.92 16.53
N GLY A 243 -3.88 1.89 16.25
CA GLY A 243 -3.35 1.59 14.92
C GLY A 243 -3.53 2.73 13.91
N VAL A 244 -4.01 3.89 14.36
CA VAL A 244 -4.22 5.06 13.50
C VAL A 244 -2.87 5.57 13.00
N THR A 245 -2.74 5.69 11.68
CA THR A 245 -1.61 6.34 11.01
C THR A 245 -1.89 7.83 10.89
N TYR A 246 -0.95 8.64 11.33
CA TYR A 246 -0.95 10.09 11.21
C TYR A 246 0.19 10.52 10.29
N VAL A 247 -0.10 11.49 9.43
CA VAL A 247 0.90 12.20 8.62
C VAL A 247 0.77 13.68 8.95
N ASN A 248 1.87 14.30 9.39
CA ASN A 248 1.90 15.71 9.81
C ASN A 248 0.81 16.07 10.85
N GLY A 249 0.52 15.13 11.76
CA GLY A 249 -0.45 15.28 12.85
C GLY A 249 -1.92 15.09 12.46
N VAL A 250 -2.21 14.81 11.18
CA VAL A 250 -3.57 14.53 10.68
C VAL A 250 -3.75 13.04 10.45
N ALA A 251 -4.90 12.49 10.84
CA ALA A 251 -5.18 11.06 10.66
C ALA A 251 -5.34 10.72 9.18
N ALA A 252 -4.42 9.92 8.66
CA ALA A 252 -4.45 9.42 7.29
C ALA A 252 -5.28 8.14 7.19
N ILE A 253 -4.98 7.17 8.04
CA ILE A 253 -5.62 5.84 8.05
C ILE A 253 -6.17 5.59 9.44
N THR A 254 -7.47 5.29 9.52
CA THR A 254 -8.13 4.85 10.77
C THR A 254 -8.59 3.40 10.58
N PRO A 255 -7.85 2.41 11.11
CA PRO A 255 -8.16 1.00 10.88
C PRO A 255 -9.39 0.51 11.66
N GLY A 256 -9.98 -0.59 11.19
CA GLY A 256 -11.13 -1.23 11.86
C GLY A 256 -10.82 -1.90 13.20
N ALA A 257 -9.53 -2.11 13.51
CA ALA A 257 -9.01 -2.64 14.75
C ALA A 257 -7.62 -2.04 15.04
N ASN A 258 -7.04 -2.30 16.22
CA ASN A 258 -5.66 -1.89 16.53
C ASN A 258 -4.65 -2.73 15.74
N ARG A 259 -4.58 -2.49 14.43
CA ARG A 259 -3.69 -3.15 13.47
C ARG A 259 -3.08 -2.10 12.56
N ILE A 260 -1.83 -2.32 12.19
CA ILE A 260 -1.10 -1.54 11.19
C ILE A 260 -0.53 -2.55 10.20
N PHE A 261 -0.91 -2.40 8.94
CA PHE A 261 -0.40 -3.24 7.85
C PHE A 261 -0.44 -2.43 6.55
N ALA A 262 0.63 -1.67 6.29
CA ALA A 262 0.67 -0.71 5.21
C ALA A 262 2.11 -0.48 4.71
N THR A 263 2.24 0.07 3.50
CA THR A 263 3.51 0.56 2.95
C THR A 263 3.49 2.09 2.91
N ILE A 264 4.63 2.73 3.24
CA ILE A 264 4.84 4.18 3.10
C ILE A 264 5.45 4.49 1.74
N TRP A 265 4.85 5.47 1.05
CA TRP A 265 5.49 6.23 -0.02
C TRP A 265 5.66 7.69 0.42
N ASP A 266 6.83 8.23 0.15
CA ASP A 266 7.16 9.66 0.28
C ASP A 266 7.86 10.12 -1.00
N GLY A 267 7.66 11.38 -1.39
CA GLY A 267 8.27 11.97 -2.58
C GLY A 267 9.54 12.75 -2.32
N GLY A 268 9.92 12.98 -1.06
CA GLY A 268 11.17 13.65 -0.69
C GLY A 268 11.05 14.57 0.51
N GLY A 269 12.18 15.06 0.97
CA GLY A 269 12.23 15.88 2.17
C GLY A 269 13.21 15.28 3.15
N VAL A 270 13.04 15.63 4.42
CA VAL A 270 13.72 15.00 5.55
C VAL A 270 12.65 14.50 6.51
N ASP A 271 12.31 13.22 6.37
CA ASP A 271 11.13 12.61 6.94
C ASP A 271 11.43 11.89 8.25
N THR A 272 10.41 11.74 9.08
CA THR A 272 10.58 11.19 10.43
C THR A 272 9.50 10.18 10.77
N TYR A 273 9.92 9.00 11.21
CA TYR A 273 9.07 8.10 11.99
C TYR A 273 9.10 8.54 13.47
N ASP A 274 8.04 9.21 13.92
CA ASP A 274 7.83 9.55 15.33
C ASP A 274 7.09 8.42 16.05
N LEU A 275 7.86 7.62 16.77
CA LEU A 275 7.44 6.48 17.58
C LEU A 275 7.58 6.76 19.09
N SER A 276 7.75 8.03 19.48
CA SER A 276 7.95 8.45 20.88
C SER A 276 6.83 8.05 21.84
N ALA A 277 5.64 7.75 21.31
CA ALA A 277 4.49 7.30 22.08
C ALA A 277 4.58 5.82 22.52
N TYR A 278 5.49 5.03 21.93
CA TYR A 278 5.65 3.62 22.24
C TYR A 278 6.53 3.42 23.49
N THR A 279 6.21 2.37 24.25
CA THR A 279 6.89 2.02 25.51
C THR A 279 7.43 0.59 25.53
N THR A 280 7.22 -0.13 24.44
CA THR A 280 7.73 -1.48 24.19
C THR A 280 8.89 -1.41 23.21
N SER A 281 9.74 -2.43 23.22
CA SER A 281 10.82 -2.56 22.24
C SER A 281 10.31 -2.51 20.81
N LEU A 282 10.85 -1.57 20.05
CA LEU A 282 10.63 -1.37 18.62
C LEU A 282 11.72 -2.08 17.81
N GLN A 283 11.37 -2.53 16.61
CA GLN A 283 12.32 -2.93 15.57
C GLN A 283 12.05 -2.06 14.34
N ILE A 284 12.99 -1.18 14.00
CA ILE A 284 12.84 -0.21 12.93
C ILE A 284 13.93 -0.43 11.90
N ASP A 285 13.54 -0.48 10.64
CA ASP A 285 14.43 -0.63 9.49
C ASP A 285 13.99 0.35 8.40
N LEU A 286 14.81 1.36 8.14
CA LEU A 286 14.52 2.44 7.18
C LEU A 286 14.97 2.10 5.75
N ARG A 287 15.52 0.91 5.51
CA ARG A 287 15.98 0.52 4.18
C ARG A 287 14.79 0.34 3.22
N PRO A 288 14.98 0.60 1.92
CA PRO A 288 13.92 0.41 0.93
C PRO A 288 13.50 -1.07 0.88
N GLY A 289 12.19 -1.33 0.80
CA GLY A 289 11.62 -2.68 0.85
C GLY A 289 11.73 -3.39 2.20
N ALA A 290 12.34 -2.75 3.22
CA ALA A 290 12.38 -3.29 4.57
C ALA A 290 11.07 -3.00 5.33
N TYR A 291 11.00 -3.47 6.56
CA TYR A 291 9.81 -3.38 7.39
C TYR A 291 10.18 -3.11 8.84
N SER A 292 9.23 -2.50 9.55
CA SER A 292 9.35 -2.16 10.97
C SER A 292 8.24 -2.82 11.79
N VAL A 293 8.56 -3.21 13.02
CA VAL A 293 7.63 -3.73 14.04
C VAL A 293 7.58 -2.75 15.21
N PHE A 294 6.44 -2.10 15.39
CA PHE A 294 6.21 -1.17 16.49
C PHE A 294 5.59 -1.85 17.71
N SER A 295 4.74 -2.86 17.47
CA SER A 295 4.11 -3.63 18.55
C SER A 295 3.56 -4.94 18.02
N GLN A 296 3.80 -6.03 18.77
CA GLN A 296 3.17 -7.32 18.49
C GLN A 296 1.64 -7.23 18.51
N LEU A 297 1.06 -6.32 19.32
CA LEU A 297 -0.39 -6.13 19.40
C LEU A 297 -0.99 -5.47 18.16
N GLN A 298 -0.16 -4.89 17.30
CA GLN A 298 -0.57 -4.19 16.09
C GLN A 298 -0.26 -4.98 14.81
N LEU A 299 0.49 -6.08 14.90
CA LEU A 299 0.69 -6.97 13.76
C LEU A 299 -0.62 -7.67 13.40
N ALA A 300 -0.93 -7.73 12.11
CA ALA A 300 -2.05 -8.50 11.61
C ALA A 300 -1.82 -10.01 11.85
N ASP A 301 -2.83 -10.70 12.38
CA ASP A 301 -2.87 -12.16 12.37
C ASP A 301 -3.28 -12.63 10.97
N LEU A 302 -2.36 -13.33 10.30
CA LEU A 302 -2.50 -13.89 8.95
C LEU A 302 -3.02 -15.35 8.98
N GLY A 303 -3.27 -15.91 10.17
CA GLY A 303 -3.78 -17.28 10.33
C GLY A 303 -2.75 -18.38 10.03
N GLY A 304 -1.48 -18.02 9.77
CA GLY A 304 -0.40 -18.96 9.47
C GLY A 304 0.90 -18.29 9.02
N GLY A 305 1.79 -19.08 8.41
CA GLY A 305 3.05 -18.60 7.84
C GLY A 305 4.26 -18.66 8.78
N PRO A 306 5.44 -18.24 8.27
CA PRO A 306 6.72 -18.44 8.95
C PRO A 306 6.91 -17.56 10.20
N ASN A 307 6.07 -16.54 10.37
CA ASN A 307 6.20 -15.52 11.41
C ASN A 307 5.23 -15.76 12.58
N ASN A 308 5.05 -17.03 12.97
CA ASN A 308 4.15 -17.46 14.04
C ASN A 308 2.69 -17.01 13.87
N GLY A 309 2.19 -17.00 12.64
CA GLY A 309 0.81 -16.59 12.35
C GLY A 309 0.64 -15.11 12.05
N TYR A 310 1.65 -14.25 12.26
CA TYR A 310 1.50 -12.80 12.12
C TYR A 310 2.18 -12.26 10.86
N ALA A 311 1.78 -11.07 10.42
CA ALA A 311 2.58 -10.28 9.49
C ALA A 311 3.96 -10.00 10.10
N ARG A 312 4.98 -9.92 9.26
CA ARG A 312 6.37 -9.67 9.68
C ARG A 312 6.60 -8.24 10.14
N GLY A 313 5.82 -7.30 9.64
CA GLY A 313 5.95 -5.87 9.89
C GLY A 313 4.60 -5.20 10.06
N ASN A 314 4.63 -4.08 10.77
CA ASN A 314 3.52 -3.12 10.83
C ASN A 314 3.53 -2.21 9.60
N ILE A 315 4.71 -1.65 9.34
CA ILE A 315 4.96 -0.72 8.25
C ILE A 315 6.09 -1.26 7.39
N PHE A 316 5.90 -1.14 6.09
CA PHE A 316 6.86 -1.48 5.06
C PHE A 316 7.29 -0.20 4.35
N ASN A 317 8.52 -0.15 3.87
CA ASN A 317 9.00 0.96 3.04
C ASN A 317 8.83 0.59 1.57
N ALA A 318 8.42 1.55 0.74
CA ALA A 318 8.41 1.35 -0.70
C ALA A 318 9.81 0.95 -1.23
N LEU A 319 9.82 0.25 -2.36
CA LEU A 319 11.06 0.05 -3.13
C LEU A 319 11.48 1.36 -3.79
N LEU A 320 12.77 1.47 -4.11
CA LEU A 320 13.26 2.62 -4.89
C LEU A 320 12.82 2.48 -6.35
N TYR A 321 12.30 3.56 -6.91
CA TYR A 321 12.08 3.65 -8.35
C TYR A 321 13.36 4.13 -9.04
N HIS A 322 13.98 3.26 -9.85
CA HIS A 322 15.22 3.53 -10.59
C HIS A 322 16.36 4.11 -9.71
N ASP A 323 16.60 3.49 -8.55
CA ASP A 323 17.64 3.87 -7.57
C ASP A 323 17.52 5.30 -7.01
N ASN A 324 16.39 5.98 -7.22
CA ASN A 324 16.18 7.32 -6.68
C ASN A 324 15.85 7.25 -5.19
N LEU A 325 16.74 7.79 -4.36
CA LEU A 325 16.69 7.79 -2.90
C LEU A 325 15.67 8.76 -2.30
N ALA A 326 14.99 9.58 -3.10
CA ALA A 326 14.08 10.61 -2.60
C ALA A 326 12.88 10.07 -1.81
N SER A 327 12.52 8.79 -1.92
CA SER A 327 11.42 8.21 -1.15
C SER A 327 11.83 7.60 0.20
N LEU A 328 13.09 7.75 0.58
CA LEU A 328 13.59 7.21 1.84
C LEU A 328 13.11 8.04 3.03
N ILE A 329 13.08 7.40 4.19
CA ILE A 329 12.81 8.07 5.47
C ILE A 329 14.14 8.27 6.17
N GLU A 330 14.45 9.51 6.55
CA GLU A 330 15.75 9.87 7.09
C GLU A 330 15.83 9.64 8.60
N ASN A 331 14.74 9.85 9.34
CA ASN A 331 14.83 9.99 10.79
C ASN A 331 13.89 9.07 11.57
N VAL A 332 14.31 8.74 12.78
CA VAL A 332 13.54 7.94 13.73
C VAL A 332 13.63 8.57 15.11
N GLN A 333 12.47 8.89 15.68
CA GLN A 333 12.33 9.16 17.10
C GLN A 333 11.69 7.94 17.77
N ALA A 334 12.51 7.10 18.41
CA ALA A 334 12.06 5.84 19.00
C ALA A 334 11.31 6.04 20.33
N GLY A 335 10.95 4.94 20.99
CA GLY A 335 10.10 4.93 22.17
C GLY A 335 10.86 5.09 23.48
N SER A 336 10.32 4.49 24.53
CA SER A 336 11.02 4.30 25.82
C SER A 336 11.40 2.84 26.09
N GLY A 337 11.30 2.00 25.04
CA GLY A 337 11.64 0.59 25.06
C GLY A 337 13.12 0.37 24.83
N SER A 338 13.59 -0.88 24.86
CA SER A 338 14.94 -1.19 24.34
C SER A 338 14.82 -1.47 22.85
N ASP A 339 15.13 -0.47 22.05
CA ASP A 339 14.76 -0.39 20.64
C ASP A 339 15.93 -0.79 19.73
N THR A 340 15.60 -1.34 18.55
CA THR A 340 16.58 -1.59 17.49
C THR A 340 16.22 -0.74 16.29
N ILE A 341 17.18 0.06 15.83
CA ILE A 341 17.01 1.01 14.75
C ILE A 341 18.12 0.78 13.72
N VAL A 342 17.73 0.56 12.47
CA VAL A 342 18.62 0.48 11.32
C VAL A 342 18.23 1.59 10.36
N GLY A 343 19.15 2.51 10.08
CA GLY A 343 19.02 3.52 9.04
C GLY A 343 19.23 2.92 7.64
N ASN A 344 19.56 3.76 6.67
CA ASN A 344 19.64 3.40 5.25
C ASN A 344 20.90 4.00 4.61
N ASP A 345 20.84 4.29 3.30
CA ASP A 345 22.02 4.77 2.54
C ASP A 345 22.11 6.30 2.50
N VAL A 346 21.18 7.02 3.13
CA VAL A 346 21.19 8.49 3.25
C VAL A 346 21.44 8.90 4.70
N ASN A 347 21.83 10.16 4.90
CA ASN A 347 22.11 10.69 6.24
C ASN A 347 20.90 10.54 7.15
N ASN A 348 21.04 9.74 8.21
CA ASN A 348 19.98 9.51 9.17
C ASN A 348 20.18 10.26 10.47
N THR A 349 19.07 10.67 11.10
CA THR A 349 19.08 11.06 12.52
C THR A 349 18.26 10.09 13.35
N LEU A 350 18.95 9.37 14.23
CA LEU A 350 18.38 8.27 15.01
C LEU A 350 18.40 8.61 16.50
N TRP A 351 17.23 8.74 17.11
CA TRP A 351 17.06 8.94 18.55
C TRP A 351 16.50 7.69 19.21
N GLY A 352 17.31 7.01 20.04
CA GLY A 352 16.87 5.89 20.89
C GLY A 352 15.97 6.34 22.04
N ASN A 353 16.16 7.57 22.51
CA ASN A 353 15.46 8.19 23.64
C ASN A 353 15.75 7.54 24.99
N ALA A 354 15.00 6.53 25.41
CA ALA A 354 15.20 5.89 26.71
C ALA A 354 15.11 4.39 26.55
N GLY A 355 15.97 3.66 27.24
CA GLY A 355 16.09 2.21 27.01
C GLY A 355 17.54 1.83 26.79
N ASN A 356 17.80 0.55 26.55
CA ASN A 356 19.13 0.13 26.10
C ASN A 356 19.02 -0.13 24.60
N ASP A 357 19.36 0.87 23.81
CA ASP A 357 19.02 0.87 22.38
C ASP A 357 20.18 0.39 21.51
N SER A 358 19.85 -0.13 20.33
CA SER A 358 20.82 -0.51 19.30
C SER A 358 20.56 0.29 18.04
N LEU A 359 21.45 1.24 17.74
CA LEU A 359 21.34 2.14 16.59
C LEU A 359 22.44 1.80 15.57
N ALA A 360 22.03 1.51 14.34
CA ALA A 360 22.90 1.35 13.19
C ALA A 360 22.54 2.44 12.16
N GLY A 361 23.47 3.32 11.82
CA GLY A 361 23.24 4.42 10.87
C GLY A 361 23.13 3.90 9.43
N GLY A 362 24.13 3.17 8.96
CA GLY A 362 24.16 2.61 7.61
C GLY A 362 25.22 3.32 6.76
N GLY A 363 24.79 3.89 5.64
CA GLY A 363 25.60 4.79 4.83
C GLY A 363 25.15 6.24 5.00
N GLY A 364 26.02 7.19 4.65
CA GLY A 364 25.75 8.61 4.84
C GLY A 364 26.38 9.15 6.12
N ASP A 365 26.27 10.45 6.33
CA ASP A 365 26.82 11.12 7.52
C ASP A 365 25.73 11.15 8.61
N ASP A 366 25.75 10.16 9.49
CA ASP A 366 24.65 9.92 10.44
C ASP A 366 24.81 10.69 11.75
N THR A 367 23.68 11.01 12.39
CA THR A 367 23.62 11.48 13.77
C THR A 367 22.90 10.47 14.65
N LEU A 368 23.65 9.85 15.58
CA LEU A 368 23.16 8.80 16.46
C LEU A 368 23.11 9.32 17.90
N ASN A 369 21.93 9.28 18.50
CA ASN A 369 21.71 9.63 19.90
C ASN A 369 20.99 8.50 20.63
N GLY A 370 21.74 7.73 21.41
CA GLY A 370 21.17 6.65 22.23
C GLY A 370 20.23 7.18 23.31
N GLY A 371 20.55 8.33 23.90
CA GLY A 371 19.81 8.89 25.02
C GLY A 371 20.08 8.16 26.34
N ALA A 372 19.03 7.94 27.11
CA ALA A 372 19.12 7.40 28.45
C ALA A 372 19.17 5.86 28.47
N GLY A 373 20.35 5.31 28.73
CA GLY A 373 20.55 3.90 29.07
C GLY A 373 21.91 3.38 28.62
N LEU A 374 22.01 2.07 28.40
CA LEU A 374 23.24 1.44 27.93
C LEU A 374 23.12 1.10 26.44
N ASP A 375 23.43 2.10 25.61
CA ASP A 375 23.20 2.02 24.17
C ASP A 375 24.39 1.44 23.41
N ARG A 376 24.08 0.87 22.25
CA ARG A 376 25.05 0.44 21.24
C ARG A 376 24.79 1.26 19.99
N MET A 377 25.78 2.03 19.57
CA MET A 377 25.67 2.85 18.37
C MET A 377 26.79 2.48 17.39
N SER A 378 26.43 2.36 16.12
CA SER A 378 27.34 2.17 14.99
C SER A 378 26.84 3.01 13.83
N GLY A 379 27.53 4.09 13.48
CA GLY A 379 27.17 4.96 12.37
C GLY A 379 27.33 4.22 11.05
N GLY A 380 28.55 3.94 10.62
CA GLY A 380 28.79 3.00 9.52
C GLY A 380 29.73 3.60 8.50
N ALA A 381 29.24 3.82 7.28
CA ALA A 381 30.01 4.43 6.20
C ALA A 381 29.65 5.92 6.07
N GLY A 382 30.58 6.80 6.45
CA GLY A 382 30.40 8.25 6.39
C GLY A 382 31.09 8.93 7.57
N ASP A 383 30.92 10.24 7.70
CA ASP A 383 31.41 11.02 8.83
C ASP A 383 30.30 11.13 9.91
N ASP A 384 30.25 10.12 10.78
CA ASP A 384 29.18 9.98 11.77
C ASP A 384 29.39 10.81 13.05
N THR A 385 28.29 11.28 13.62
CA THR A 385 28.23 11.98 14.93
C THR A 385 27.50 11.14 15.96
N TYR A 386 28.15 10.90 17.11
CA TYR A 386 27.57 10.19 18.25
C TYR A 386 27.32 11.15 19.40
N ILE A 387 26.08 11.22 19.86
CA ILE A 387 25.67 11.93 21.05
C ILE A 387 25.61 10.91 22.18
N VAL A 388 26.53 11.05 23.14
CA VAL A 388 26.66 10.16 24.29
C VAL A 388 26.39 10.94 25.58
N ASP A 389 25.48 10.42 26.39
CA ASP A 389 25.18 10.98 27.70
C ASP A 389 26.20 10.52 28.75
N VAL A 390 26.43 11.37 29.76
CA VAL A 390 27.28 11.04 30.90
C VAL A 390 26.41 10.51 32.04
N ALA A 391 26.68 9.27 32.45
CA ALA A 391 25.99 8.58 33.53
C ALA A 391 26.08 9.28 34.90
#